data_AF-A0A7V3XH84-F1
#
_entry.id   AF-A0A7V3XH84-F1
#
_cell.length_a   1.000
_cell.length_b   1.000
_cell.length_c   1.000
_cell.angle_alpha   90.00
_cell.angle_beta   90.00
_cell.angle_gamma   90.00
#
_symmetry.space_group_name_H-M   'P 1'
#
loop_
_entity.id
_entity.type
_entity.pdbx_description
1 polymer ?
#
loop_
_entity_poly.entity_id
_entity_poly.type
_entity_poly.pdbx_seq_one_letter_code
_entity_poly.pdbx_strand_id
1 'polypeptide(L)'
;MSRRVPASARPVRFPADYGEPGGQGRLLPWSRVEERLRAAPNDWIATVGPGSRPHARPIDGVRVDGALRFGGSPETRWVRNVMANPAASIHVPSAAEAIIIESAAEQVTDPSHPLAAPATAASRQKYPPYFSGDQEPPLRPFWALRPQTAYAWTLEGFPRGATRWSFENAGAPGRGRQTR
;
A
#
# COMPACT_ATOMS: atom_id res chain seq x y z
N MET A 1 -6.75 -15.72 8.18
CA MET A 1 -6.22 -14.45 7.63
C MET A 1 -4.91 -14.74 6.94
N SER A 2 -4.83 -14.63 5.62
CA SER A 2 -3.60 -14.93 4.89
C SER A 2 -2.69 -13.70 4.88
N ARG A 3 -1.55 -13.79 5.58
CA ARG A 3 -0.52 -12.74 5.61
C ARG A 3 0.18 -12.70 4.26
N ARG A 4 0.25 -11.54 3.60
CA ARG A 4 1.02 -11.40 2.34
C ARG A 4 2.50 -11.25 2.70
N VAL A 5 3.29 -12.27 2.39
CA VAL A 5 4.73 -12.33 2.66
C VAL A 5 5.50 -11.96 1.39
N PRO A 6 6.60 -11.19 1.49
CA PRO A 6 7.43 -10.88 0.33
C PRO A 6 8.15 -12.13 -0.20
N ALA A 7 8.27 -12.23 -1.51
CA ALA A 7 8.98 -13.30 -2.19
C ALA A 7 10.49 -13.07 -2.22
N SER A 8 10.93 -11.81 -2.20
CA SER A 8 12.35 -11.47 -2.10
C SER A 8 12.58 -10.15 -1.36
N ALA A 9 13.79 -9.99 -0.83
CA ALA A 9 14.30 -8.76 -0.25
C ALA A 9 15.70 -8.46 -0.79
N ARG A 10 16.00 -7.20 -1.05
CA ARG A 10 17.33 -6.75 -1.51
C ARG A 10 17.61 -5.31 -1.09
N PRO A 11 18.88 -4.86 -1.09
CA PRO A 11 19.19 -3.45 -0.89
C PRO A 11 18.53 -2.57 -1.96
N VAL A 12 18.07 -1.39 -1.57
CA VAL A 12 17.67 -0.35 -2.52
C VAL A 12 18.91 0.14 -3.25
N ARG A 13 18.81 0.35 -4.56
CA ARG A 13 19.88 0.97 -5.35
C ARG A 13 19.74 2.48 -5.27
N PHE A 14 20.72 3.13 -4.65
CA PHE A 14 20.91 4.56 -4.73
C PHE A 14 22.19 4.86 -5.55
N PRO A 15 22.29 6.06 -6.15
CA PRO A 15 23.56 6.56 -6.67
C PRO A 15 24.66 6.58 -5.59
N ALA A 16 25.93 6.45 -6.00
CA ALA A 16 27.06 6.25 -5.07
C ALA A 16 27.29 7.43 -4.11
N ASP A 17 26.93 8.65 -4.51
CA ASP A 17 26.98 9.87 -3.70
C ASP A 17 26.02 9.87 -2.50
N TYR A 18 25.01 8.98 -2.49
CA TYR A 18 24.15 8.75 -1.32
C TYR A 18 24.78 7.80 -0.28
N GLY A 19 25.92 7.17 -0.63
CA GLY A 19 26.65 6.20 0.21
C GLY A 19 26.42 4.75 -0.20
N GLU A 20 27.27 3.86 0.34
CA GLU A 20 27.24 2.44 0.00
C GLU A 20 26.03 1.70 0.61
N PRO A 21 25.28 0.91 -0.18
CA PRO A 21 24.23 0.07 0.35
C PRO A 21 24.83 -0.99 1.29
N GLY A 22 24.03 -1.42 2.27
CA GLY A 22 24.43 -2.55 3.11
C GLY A 22 24.32 -3.86 2.35
N GLY A 23 24.98 -4.89 2.88
CA GLY A 23 24.78 -6.27 2.43
C GLY A 23 23.47 -6.88 2.96
N GLN A 24 23.24 -8.16 2.63
CA GLN A 24 22.05 -8.92 3.05
C GLN A 24 21.81 -8.91 4.57
N GLY A 25 22.88 -8.88 5.38
CA GLY A 25 22.77 -8.82 6.85
C GLY A 25 22.29 -7.47 7.41
N ARG A 26 22.09 -6.45 6.58
CA ARG A 26 21.59 -5.12 6.98
C ARG A 26 20.16 -4.86 6.55
N LEU A 27 19.54 -5.79 5.84
CA LEU A 27 18.14 -5.64 5.41
C LEU A 27 17.22 -5.59 6.62
N LEU A 28 16.24 -4.71 6.55
CA LEU A 28 15.16 -4.67 7.54
C LEU A 28 14.33 -5.96 7.41
N PRO A 29 13.81 -6.52 8.51
CA PRO A 29 12.87 -7.62 8.44
C PRO A 29 11.49 -7.11 8.02
N TRP A 30 10.74 -7.90 7.24
CA TRP A 30 9.38 -7.55 6.80
C TRP A 30 8.42 -7.31 7.99
N SER A 31 8.65 -7.99 9.12
CA SER A 31 7.89 -7.79 10.35
C SER A 31 7.90 -6.34 10.84
N ARG A 32 9.01 -5.60 10.65
CA ARG A 32 9.08 -4.18 11.00
C ARG A 32 8.13 -3.35 10.15
N VAL A 33 8.05 -3.64 8.85
CA VAL A 33 7.09 -2.96 7.96
C VAL A 33 5.67 -3.23 8.42
N GLU A 34 5.32 -4.49 8.68
CA GLU A 34 3.96 -4.85 9.12
C GLU A 34 3.58 -4.26 10.47
N GLU A 35 4.53 -4.16 11.40
CA GLU A 35 4.34 -3.50 12.68
C GLU A 35 3.95 -2.03 12.50
N ARG A 36 4.75 -1.30 11.72
CA ARG A 36 4.53 0.12 11.49
C ARG A 36 3.28 0.40 10.67
N LEU A 37 2.99 -0.45 9.70
CA LEU A 37 1.72 -0.45 8.99
C LEU A 37 0.56 -0.60 9.98
N ARG A 38 0.57 -1.63 10.83
CA ARG A 38 -0.50 -1.89 11.81
C ARG A 38 -0.70 -0.73 12.79
N ALA A 39 0.38 -0.09 13.23
CA ALA A 39 0.35 1.01 14.17
C ALA A 39 -0.07 2.35 13.53
N ALA A 40 -0.06 2.47 12.21
CA ALA A 40 -0.36 3.73 11.53
C ALA A 40 -1.84 4.14 11.74
N PRO A 41 -2.12 5.37 12.21
CA PRO A 41 -3.49 5.82 12.41
C PRO A 41 -4.23 5.96 11.08
N ASN A 42 -3.53 6.46 10.06
CA ASN A 42 -3.97 6.61 8.68
C ASN A 42 -2.79 6.33 7.73
N ASP A 43 -3.09 6.25 6.43
CA ASP A 43 -2.10 6.12 5.37
C ASP A 43 -2.11 7.38 4.50
N TRP A 44 -1.04 7.62 3.78
CA TRP A 44 -0.98 8.64 2.73
C TRP A 44 -0.92 7.97 1.38
N ILE A 45 -1.68 8.50 0.42
CA ILE A 45 -1.69 8.02 -0.96
C ILE A 45 -1.17 9.10 -1.89
N ALA A 46 -0.26 8.70 -2.78
CA ALA A 46 0.15 9.46 -3.95
C ALA A 46 -0.43 8.79 -5.21
N THR A 47 -1.08 9.61 -6.04
CA THR A 47 -1.72 9.22 -7.31
C THR A 47 -1.26 10.15 -8.42
N VAL A 48 -1.40 9.72 -9.68
CA VAL A 48 -1.06 10.53 -10.84
C VAL A 48 -2.32 10.84 -11.64
N GLY A 49 -2.61 12.13 -11.81
CA GLY A 49 -3.74 12.61 -12.59
C GLY A 49 -3.37 12.96 -14.03
N PRO A 50 -4.35 13.52 -14.80
CA PRO A 50 -4.12 13.99 -16.16
C PRO A 50 -2.92 14.93 -16.28
N GLY A 51 -2.17 14.79 -17.38
CA GLY A 51 -0.94 15.54 -17.61
C GLY A 51 0.20 15.15 -16.66
N SER A 52 0.20 13.93 -16.15
CA SER A 52 1.23 13.39 -15.24
C SER A 52 1.40 14.18 -13.94
N ARG A 53 0.34 14.84 -13.48
CA ARG A 53 0.39 15.67 -12.26
C ARG A 53 0.23 14.80 -11.00
N PRO A 54 1.20 14.82 -10.05
CA PRO A 54 1.07 14.08 -8.81
C PRO A 54 0.02 14.71 -7.90
N HIS A 55 -0.63 13.88 -7.09
CA HIS A 55 -1.56 14.31 -6.05
C HIS A 55 -1.39 13.41 -4.82
N ALA A 56 -1.08 14.02 -3.67
CA ALA A 56 -0.88 13.34 -2.41
C ALA A 56 -1.88 13.82 -1.35
N ARG A 57 -2.40 12.90 -0.52
CA ARG A 57 -3.30 13.22 0.60
C ARG A 57 -3.33 12.08 1.64
N PRO A 58 -3.75 12.35 2.89
CA PRO A 58 -4.11 11.29 3.81
C PRO A 58 -5.41 10.59 3.38
N ILE A 59 -5.49 9.30 3.67
CA ILE A 59 -6.66 8.44 3.52
C ILE A 59 -6.86 7.58 4.77
N ASP A 60 -8.13 7.34 5.08
CA ASP A 60 -8.52 6.35 6.07
C ASP A 60 -8.58 4.96 5.44
N GLY A 61 -8.08 3.98 6.17
CA GLY A 61 -7.93 2.63 5.66
C GLY A 61 -7.79 1.59 6.75
N VAL A 62 -8.15 0.37 6.38
CA VAL A 62 -8.03 -0.84 7.21
C VAL A 62 -7.23 -1.89 6.48
N ARG A 63 -6.47 -2.67 7.23
CA ARG A 63 -5.60 -3.72 6.70
C ARG A 63 -6.28 -5.06 6.91
N VAL A 64 -6.58 -5.77 5.83
CA VAL A 64 -7.26 -7.08 5.89
C VAL A 64 -6.66 -8.01 4.85
N ASP A 65 -6.33 -9.23 5.26
CA ASP A 65 -5.72 -10.27 4.40
C ASP A 65 -4.56 -9.76 3.52
N GLY A 66 -3.65 -9.00 4.14
CA GLY A 66 -2.47 -8.45 3.47
C GLY A 66 -2.76 -7.34 2.45
N ALA A 67 -3.99 -6.84 2.38
CA ALA A 67 -4.39 -5.69 1.57
C ALA A 67 -4.67 -4.47 2.44
N LEU A 68 -4.34 -3.28 1.93
CA LEU A 68 -4.93 -2.04 2.43
C LEU A 68 -6.28 -1.84 1.72
N ARG A 69 -7.35 -1.67 2.50
CA ARG A 69 -8.67 -1.28 2.02
C ARG A 69 -8.95 0.16 2.39
N PHE A 70 -9.40 0.95 1.43
CA PHE A 70 -9.71 2.36 1.61
C PHE A 70 -10.84 2.79 0.67
N GLY A 71 -11.57 3.84 1.03
CA GLY A 71 -12.72 4.32 0.28
C GLY A 71 -12.73 5.83 0.14
N GLY A 72 -13.52 6.33 -0.80
CA GLY A 72 -13.70 7.77 -1.00
C GLY A 72 -14.76 8.05 -2.06
N SER A 73 -15.33 9.26 -2.04
CA SER A 73 -16.30 9.67 -3.06
C SER A 73 -15.65 9.65 -4.46
N PRO A 74 -16.36 9.15 -5.49
CA PRO A 74 -15.95 9.26 -6.89
C PRO A 74 -15.63 10.69 -7.36
N GLU A 75 -16.15 11.70 -6.68
CA GLU A 75 -15.91 13.10 -7.00
C GLU A 75 -14.52 13.60 -6.56
N THR A 76 -13.88 12.90 -5.62
CA THR A 76 -12.56 13.30 -5.12
C THR A 76 -11.48 13.12 -6.19
N ARG A 77 -10.47 14.00 -6.17
CA ARG A 77 -9.40 13.99 -7.18
C ARG A 77 -8.64 12.68 -7.22
N TRP A 78 -8.26 12.14 -6.05
CA TRP A 78 -7.49 10.89 -5.99
C TRP A 78 -8.28 9.69 -6.54
N VAL A 79 -9.60 9.58 -6.29
CA VAL A 79 -10.41 8.49 -6.85
C VAL A 79 -10.46 8.60 -8.36
N ARG A 80 -10.71 9.80 -8.91
CA ARG A 80 -10.67 10.03 -10.36
C ARG A 80 -9.31 9.68 -10.97
N ASN A 81 -8.21 10.00 -10.27
CA ASN A 81 -6.87 9.63 -10.70
C ASN A 81 -6.71 8.10 -10.75
N VAL A 82 -7.09 7.38 -9.69
CA VAL A 82 -6.93 5.92 -9.60
C VAL A 82 -7.81 5.17 -10.60
N MET A 83 -9.01 5.68 -10.90
CA MET A 83 -9.87 5.13 -11.95
C MET A 83 -9.21 5.20 -13.34
N ALA A 84 -8.46 6.27 -13.62
CA ALA A 84 -7.77 6.46 -14.89
C ALA A 84 -6.39 5.78 -14.95
N ASN A 85 -5.69 5.73 -13.80
CA ASN A 85 -4.39 5.10 -13.63
C ASN A 85 -4.34 4.40 -12.26
N PRO A 86 -4.45 3.07 -12.21
CA PRO A 86 -4.55 2.35 -10.95
C PRO A 86 -3.24 2.35 -10.15
N ALA A 87 -2.11 2.78 -10.74
CA ALA A 87 -0.84 2.85 -10.03
C ALA A 87 -0.89 3.90 -8.91
N ALA A 88 -0.57 3.45 -7.69
CA ALA A 88 -0.52 4.29 -6.50
C ALA A 88 0.69 3.95 -5.64
N SER A 89 1.18 4.96 -4.91
CA SER A 89 2.17 4.80 -3.85
C SER A 89 1.52 5.13 -2.51
N ILE A 90 1.66 4.23 -1.54
CA ILE A 90 1.12 4.36 -0.20
C ILE A 90 2.28 4.46 0.78
N HIS A 91 2.20 5.36 1.74
CA HIS A 91 3.14 5.38 2.87
C HIS A 91 2.46 5.70 4.19
N VAL A 92 3.11 5.34 5.29
CA VAL A 92 2.67 5.73 6.63
C VAL A 92 3.18 7.14 6.98
N PRO A 93 2.50 7.90 7.84
CA PRO A 93 3.00 9.20 8.29
C PRO A 93 4.18 9.01 9.25
N SER A 94 5.39 9.33 8.81
CA SER A 94 6.60 9.26 9.63
C SER A 94 7.67 10.22 9.10
N ALA A 95 8.29 10.98 10.01
CA ALA A 95 9.42 11.86 9.68
C ALA A 95 10.78 11.13 9.78
N ALA A 96 10.85 10.02 10.51
CA ALA A 96 12.10 9.32 10.82
C ALA A 96 12.28 7.99 10.06
N GLU A 97 11.21 7.50 9.43
CA GLU A 97 11.20 6.23 8.71
C GLU A 97 10.40 6.36 7.43
N ALA A 98 10.95 5.81 6.34
CA ALA A 98 10.19 5.58 5.14
C ALA A 98 9.64 4.16 5.17
N ILE A 99 8.33 4.03 4.93
CA ILE A 99 7.68 2.77 4.59
C ILE A 99 6.75 3.08 3.44
N ILE A 100 7.10 2.56 2.27
CA ILE A 100 6.44 2.87 1.01
C ILE A 100 6.00 1.57 0.37
N ILE A 101 4.77 1.52 -0.10
CA ILE A 101 4.19 0.40 -0.85
C ILE A 101 3.75 0.93 -2.20
N GLU A 102 4.24 0.32 -3.27
CA GLU A 102 3.85 0.63 -4.64
C GLU A 102 3.08 -0.55 -5.21
N SER A 103 1.89 -0.27 -5.77
CA SER A 103 1.04 -1.28 -6.39
C SER A 103 -0.07 -0.62 -7.22
N ALA A 104 -0.83 -1.45 -7.93
CA ALA A 104 -2.10 -1.06 -8.51
C ALA A 104 -3.22 -1.18 -7.46
N ALA A 105 -4.09 -0.18 -7.37
CA ALA A 105 -5.32 -0.26 -6.60
C ALA A 105 -6.41 -0.95 -7.44
N GLU A 106 -7.07 -1.92 -6.83
CA GLU A 106 -8.17 -2.70 -7.40
C GLU A 106 -9.50 -2.21 -6.82
N GLN A 107 -10.46 -1.88 -7.68
CA GLN A 107 -11.79 -1.51 -7.20
C GLN A 107 -12.59 -2.78 -6.89
N VAL A 108 -13.11 -2.87 -5.67
CA VAL A 108 -14.02 -3.92 -5.23
C VAL A 108 -15.44 -3.37 -5.20
N THR A 109 -16.29 -3.92 -6.07
CA THR A 109 -17.71 -3.55 -6.20
C THR A 109 -18.66 -4.70 -5.87
N ASP A 110 -18.16 -5.93 -5.86
CA ASP A 110 -18.95 -7.15 -5.63
C ASP A 110 -19.05 -7.46 -4.12
N PRO A 111 -20.25 -7.52 -3.52
CA PRO A 111 -20.46 -7.94 -2.13
C PRO A 111 -19.94 -9.35 -1.80
N SER A 112 -19.86 -10.23 -2.79
CA SER A 112 -19.34 -11.59 -2.64
C SER A 112 -17.81 -11.66 -2.62
N HIS A 113 -17.13 -10.55 -2.93
CA HIS A 113 -15.67 -10.51 -2.95
C HIS A 113 -15.11 -10.87 -1.55
N PRO A 114 -14.06 -11.71 -1.45
CA PRO A 114 -13.56 -12.20 -0.15
C PRO A 114 -13.15 -11.11 0.85
N LEU A 115 -12.75 -9.93 0.35
CA LEU A 115 -12.41 -8.79 1.22
C LEU A 115 -13.62 -7.98 1.70
N ALA A 116 -14.83 -8.15 1.14
CA ALA A 116 -15.97 -7.26 1.38
C ALA A 116 -16.42 -7.28 2.85
N ALA A 117 -16.86 -8.43 3.36
CA ALA A 117 -17.30 -8.54 4.75
C ALA A 117 -16.17 -8.27 5.77
N PRO A 118 -14.95 -8.82 5.61
CA PRO A 118 -13.83 -8.51 6.51
C PRO A 118 -13.46 -7.02 6.54
N ALA A 119 -13.48 -6.34 5.39
CA ALA A 119 -13.19 -4.90 5.32
C ALA A 119 -14.25 -4.06 6.02
N THR A 120 -15.53 -4.40 5.88
CA THR A 120 -16.63 -3.73 6.59
C THR A 120 -16.49 -3.89 8.10
N ALA A 121 -16.23 -5.12 8.58
CA ALA A 121 -16.03 -5.40 10.00
C ALA A 121 -14.84 -4.61 10.58
N ALA A 122 -13.69 -4.63 9.90
CA ALA A 122 -12.51 -3.89 10.33
C ALA A 122 -12.75 -2.36 10.32
N SER A 123 -13.49 -1.86 9.34
CA SER A 123 -13.80 -0.43 9.25
C SER A 123 -14.72 0.03 10.38
N ARG A 124 -15.72 -0.78 10.76
CA ARG A 124 -16.57 -0.49 11.92
C ARG A 124 -15.79 -0.42 13.21
N GLN A 125 -14.85 -1.35 13.39
CA GLN A 125 -14.01 -1.37 14.58
C GLN A 125 -13.08 -0.16 14.64
N LYS A 126 -12.44 0.20 13.52
CA LYS A 126 -11.46 1.29 13.48
C LYS A 126 -12.10 2.68 13.44
N TYR A 127 -13.25 2.82 12.78
CA TYR A 127 -13.93 4.09 12.56
C TYR A 127 -15.41 4.05 12.97
N PRO A 128 -15.76 3.80 14.25
CA PRO A 128 -17.16 3.75 14.69
C PRO A 128 -18.01 4.97 14.26
N PRO A 129 -17.50 6.21 14.27
CA PRO A 129 -18.28 7.38 13.85
C PRO A 129 -18.78 7.36 12.39
N TYR A 130 -18.21 6.51 11.51
CA TYR A 130 -18.65 6.41 10.10
C TYR A 130 -19.85 5.46 9.90
N PHE A 131 -20.24 4.74 10.96
CA PHE A 131 -21.31 3.77 10.95
C PHE A 131 -22.37 4.21 11.95
N SER A 132 -23.39 4.91 11.46
CA SER A 132 -24.58 5.25 12.26
C SER A 132 -25.67 4.20 12.03
N GLY A 133 -26.34 3.80 13.12
CA GLY A 133 -27.45 2.85 13.12
C GLY A 133 -27.04 1.38 13.22
N ASP A 134 -28.02 0.53 13.53
CA ASP A 134 -27.82 -0.90 13.80
C ASP A 134 -27.84 -1.78 12.54
N GLN A 135 -28.23 -1.21 11.39
CA GLN A 135 -28.31 -1.95 10.14
C GLN A 135 -26.97 -2.06 9.42
N GLU A 136 -26.78 -3.18 8.73
CA GLU A 136 -25.65 -3.35 7.83
C GLU A 136 -25.83 -2.52 6.56
N PRO A 137 -25.00 -1.49 6.32
CA PRO A 137 -25.12 -0.72 5.10
C PRO A 137 -24.78 -1.62 3.91
N PRO A 138 -25.41 -1.41 2.75
CA PRO A 138 -25.00 -2.09 1.54
C PRO A 138 -23.51 -1.84 1.27
N LEU A 139 -22.87 -2.76 0.54
CA LEU A 139 -21.47 -2.61 0.17
C LEU A 139 -21.26 -1.24 -0.49
N ARG A 140 -20.42 -0.42 0.12
CA ARG A 140 -19.87 0.77 -0.53
C ARG A 140 -18.62 0.34 -1.30
N PRO A 141 -18.55 0.56 -2.63
CA PRO A 141 -17.35 0.27 -3.39
C PRO A 141 -16.11 0.84 -2.73
N PHE A 142 -15.04 0.05 -2.73
CA PHE A 142 -13.78 0.42 -2.10
C PHE A 142 -12.60 0.02 -2.96
N TRP A 143 -11.44 0.52 -2.61
CA TRP A 143 -10.18 0.18 -3.23
C TRP A 143 -9.41 -0.78 -2.34
N ALA A 144 -8.86 -1.83 -2.93
CA ALA A 144 -7.94 -2.76 -2.31
C ALA A 144 -6.56 -2.58 -2.95
N LEU A 145 -5.52 -2.44 -2.12
CA LEU A 145 -4.14 -2.36 -2.58
C LEU A 145 -3.33 -3.42 -1.84
N ARG A 146 -2.90 -4.43 -2.59
CA ARG A 146 -2.02 -5.47 -2.07
C ARG A 146 -0.57 -5.12 -2.45
N PRO A 147 0.41 -5.22 -1.53
CA PRO A 147 1.81 -4.84 -1.82
C PRO A 147 2.43 -5.58 -3.00
N GLN A 148 2.88 -4.87 -4.05
CA GLN A 148 3.64 -5.47 -5.15
C GLN A 148 5.14 -5.23 -4.99
N THR A 149 5.48 -3.99 -4.63
CA THR A 149 6.81 -3.61 -4.18
C THR A 149 6.67 -2.85 -2.88
N ALA A 150 7.60 -3.05 -1.96
CA ALA A 150 7.71 -2.22 -0.77
C ALA A 150 9.15 -1.73 -0.60
N TYR A 151 9.30 -0.57 0.02
CA TYR A 151 10.57 -0.01 0.43
C TYR A 151 10.50 0.40 1.89
N ALA A 152 11.61 0.23 2.61
CA ALA A 152 11.75 0.82 3.92
C ALA A 152 13.19 1.16 4.27
N TRP A 153 13.35 2.24 5.02
CA TRP A 153 14.59 2.64 5.67
C TRP A 153 14.29 3.56 6.85
N THR A 154 15.22 3.68 7.79
CA THR A 154 15.22 4.72 8.81
C THR A 154 16.19 5.82 8.39
N LEU A 155 16.01 7.04 8.90
CA LEU A 155 16.93 8.15 8.62
C LEU A 155 18.38 7.81 9.03
N GLU A 156 18.56 7.21 10.21
CA GLU A 156 19.87 6.78 10.72
C GLU A 156 20.46 5.59 9.94
N GLY A 157 19.58 4.68 9.49
CA GLY A 157 19.98 3.48 8.77
C GLY A 157 20.29 3.72 7.30
N PHE A 158 19.96 4.88 6.75
CA PHE A 158 20.12 5.19 5.34
C PHE A 158 21.60 5.37 4.95
N PRO A 159 22.04 4.92 3.75
CA PRO A 159 21.35 4.02 2.82
C PRO A 159 21.55 2.54 3.19
N ARG A 160 22.41 2.24 4.16
CA ARG A 160 22.88 0.87 4.45
C ARG A 160 21.76 -0.13 4.77
N GLY A 161 20.73 0.30 5.50
CA GLY A 161 19.56 -0.51 5.85
C GLY A 161 18.40 -0.41 4.87
N ALA A 162 18.54 0.36 3.79
CA ALA A 162 17.45 0.58 2.86
C ALA A 162 17.12 -0.71 2.11
N THR A 163 15.90 -1.19 2.33
CA THR A 163 15.44 -2.50 1.87
C THR A 163 14.30 -2.34 0.89
N ARG A 164 14.36 -3.10 -0.20
CA ARG A 164 13.27 -3.28 -1.17
C ARG A 164 12.78 -4.71 -1.12
N TRP A 165 11.47 -4.89 -0.99
CA TRP A 165 10.81 -6.18 -1.14
C TRP A 165 10.02 -6.24 -2.44
N SER A 166 9.92 -7.44 -3.01
CA SER A 166 8.99 -7.76 -4.09
C SER A 166 8.05 -8.87 -3.66
N PHE A 167 6.82 -8.83 -4.17
CA PHE A 167 5.80 -9.83 -3.92
C PHE A 167 5.45 -10.52 -5.24
N GLU A 168 5.12 -11.80 -5.17
CA GLU A 168 4.55 -12.50 -6.33
C GLU A 168 3.19 -11.89 -6.65
N ASN A 169 2.96 -11.61 -7.94
CA ASN A 169 1.66 -11.25 -8.43
C ASN A 169 0.82 -12.52 -8.58
N ALA A 170 -0.25 -12.63 -7.80
CA ALA A 170 -1.32 -13.56 -8.12
C ALA A 170 -1.98 -13.07 -9.42
N GLY A 171 -1.55 -13.58 -10.58
CA GLY A 171 -2.29 -13.45 -11.84
C GLY A 171 -1.75 -12.53 -12.94
N ALA A 172 -0.48 -12.11 -12.94
CA ALA A 172 0.10 -11.48 -14.14
C ALA A 172 0.91 -12.52 -14.95
N PRO A 173 0.55 -12.84 -16.21
CA PRO A 173 1.45 -13.60 -17.08
C PRO A 173 2.76 -12.82 -17.22
N GLY A 174 3.88 -13.53 -17.09
CA GLY A 174 5.21 -12.93 -17.08
C GLY A 174 5.37 -11.93 -18.22
N ARG A 175 5.76 -10.69 -17.90
CA ARG A 175 6.23 -9.77 -18.94
C ARG A 175 7.48 -10.38 -19.55
N GLY A 176 7.32 -11.04 -20.69
CA GLY A 176 8.42 -11.42 -21.55
C GLY A 176 9.27 -10.19 -21.80
N ARG A 177 10.58 -10.29 -21.55
CA ARG A 177 11.55 -9.31 -22.02
C ARG A 177 11.42 -9.27 -23.55
N GLN A 178 10.80 -8.23 -24.09
CA GLN A 178 11.09 -7.82 -25.46
C GLN A 178 12.39 -7.02 -25.40
N THR A 179 13.48 -7.69 -25.75
CA THR A 179 14.70 -7.04 -26.20
C THR A 179 14.39 -6.27 -27.48
N ARG A 180 14.69 -4.98 -27.50
CA ARG A 180 15.07 -4.27 -28.73
C ARG A 180 16.58 -4.15 -28.73
#